data_AF-A0A5Q0TQG8-F1
#
_entry.id   AF-A0A5Q0TQG8-F1
#
_cell.length_a   1.000
_cell.length_b   1.000
_cell.length_c   1.000
_cell.angle_alpha   90.00
_cell.angle_beta   90.00
_cell.angle_gamma   90.00
#
_symmetry.space_group_name_H-M   'P 1'
#
loop_
_entity.id
_entity.type
_entity.pdbx_description
1 polymer ?
#
loop_
_entity_poly.entity_id
_entity_poly.type
_entity_poly.pdbx_seq_one_letter_code
_entity_poly.pdbx_strand_id
1 'polypeptide(L)'
;MVKISYFIYPYYSKEVEEELRKAGFDYAFSFGQKSLGRLKVLGKGKTGIVVLVEPYKALKIRRTDAPKETLEIEAKMQIKAGEEVAPRVYDYGKNFILMEYIRGRNLTKNETRETIIDLLKRARILEEKFIEHKELRRPWENVMVTNSRTYIIDYDSATIKEKPRNVTKLLSNYLNRRDLAVKYSKSEITFEQLLSQLF
;
A
#
# COMPACT_ATOMS: atom_id res chain seq x y z
N MET A 1 14.54 20.77 -0.10
CA MET A 1 13.74 20.09 -1.14
C MET A 1 14.61 19.90 -2.39
N VAL A 2 14.25 18.98 -3.29
CA VAL A 2 14.99 18.64 -4.52
C VAL A 2 14.01 18.68 -5.69
N LYS A 3 14.46 19.11 -6.88
CA LYS A 3 13.62 19.16 -8.09
C LYS A 3 13.02 17.79 -8.38
N ILE A 4 11.76 17.75 -8.80
CA ILE A 4 11.01 16.50 -8.99
C ILE A 4 11.68 15.55 -10.00
N SER A 5 12.36 16.12 -11.02
CA SER A 5 13.02 15.38 -12.08
C SER A 5 14.12 14.44 -11.59
N TYR A 6 14.74 14.72 -10.44
CA TYR A 6 15.75 13.84 -9.83
C TYR A 6 15.15 12.57 -9.21
N PHE A 7 13.83 12.52 -9.02
CA PHE A 7 13.13 11.34 -8.52
C PHE A 7 12.53 10.47 -9.64
N ILE A 8 12.62 10.92 -10.90
CA ILE A 8 12.24 10.12 -12.07
C ILE A 8 13.31 9.04 -12.29
N TYR A 9 12.89 7.78 -12.25
CA TYR A 9 13.79 6.63 -12.15
C TYR A 9 13.32 5.46 -13.03
N PRO A 10 14.23 4.62 -13.57
CA PRO A 10 15.69 4.75 -13.52
C PRO A 10 16.25 5.75 -14.52
N TYR A 11 15.51 6.01 -15.60
CA TYR A 11 15.89 6.97 -16.62
C TYR A 11 14.95 8.17 -16.56
N TYR A 12 15.52 9.37 -16.76
CA TYR A 12 14.75 10.58 -16.92
C TYR A 12 13.74 10.45 -18.06
N SER A 13 12.56 11.02 -17.89
CA SER A 13 11.53 11.14 -18.93
C SER A 13 10.88 12.51 -18.87
N LYS A 14 10.95 13.22 -20.00
CA LYS A 14 10.33 14.54 -20.16
C LYS A 14 8.81 14.48 -20.03
N GLU A 15 8.17 13.43 -20.55
CA GLU A 15 6.72 13.22 -20.41
C GLU A 15 6.30 13.13 -18.95
N VAL A 16 7.05 12.35 -18.15
CA VAL A 16 6.78 12.18 -16.72
C VAL A 16 6.98 13.50 -15.96
N GLU A 17 8.07 14.23 -16.23
CA GLU A 17 8.30 15.54 -15.59
C GLU A 17 7.20 16.54 -15.94
N GLU A 18 6.83 16.65 -17.21
CA GLU A 18 5.79 17.59 -17.65
C GLU A 18 4.44 17.31 -17.00
N GLU A 19 4.04 16.03 -16.88
CA GLU A 19 2.81 15.67 -16.17
C GLU A 19 2.87 16.04 -14.68
N LEU A 20 3.97 15.71 -13.99
CA LEU A 20 4.15 16.03 -12.58
C LEU A 20 4.11 17.55 -12.33
N ARG A 21 4.76 18.34 -13.18
CA ARG A 21 4.77 19.81 -13.07
C ARG A 21 3.41 20.42 -13.39
N LYS A 22 2.68 19.90 -14.38
CA LYS A 22 1.29 20.31 -14.66
C LYS A 22 0.36 20.01 -13.48
N ALA A 23 0.62 18.93 -12.74
CA ALA A 23 -0.08 18.60 -11.50
C ALA A 23 0.42 19.39 -10.27
N GLY A 24 1.37 20.32 -10.44
CA GLY A 24 1.87 21.20 -9.38
C GLY A 24 3.03 20.65 -8.54
N PHE A 25 3.67 19.56 -8.99
CA PHE A 25 4.81 18.96 -8.29
C PHE A 25 6.14 19.37 -8.93
N ASP A 26 6.68 20.54 -8.58
CA ASP A 26 8.03 20.96 -9.03
C ASP A 26 9.15 20.39 -8.14
N TYR A 27 8.85 20.07 -6.88
CA TYR A 27 9.84 19.66 -5.87
C TYR A 27 9.29 18.57 -4.95
N ALA A 28 10.21 17.77 -4.40
CA ALA A 28 9.92 16.82 -3.33
C ALA A 28 11.03 16.85 -2.26
N PHE A 29 10.72 16.33 -1.07
CA PHE A 29 11.71 16.15 -0.01
C PHE A 29 12.56 14.90 -0.28
N SER A 30 13.88 15.04 -0.19
CA SER A 30 14.77 13.89 -0.06
C SER A 30 14.67 13.36 1.37
N PHE A 31 13.67 12.52 1.60
CA PHE A 31 13.29 12.02 2.91
C PHE A 31 12.72 10.60 2.83
N GLY A 32 12.98 9.79 3.85
CA GLY A 32 12.50 8.42 3.96
C GLY A 32 13.62 7.41 4.19
N GLN A 33 13.25 6.13 4.30
CA GLN A 33 14.16 5.07 4.71
C GLN A 33 14.93 4.44 3.54
N LYS A 34 14.39 4.49 2.33
CA LYS A 34 14.98 3.85 1.14
C LYS A 34 15.90 4.83 0.41
N SER A 35 16.97 4.31 -0.18
CA SER A 35 17.93 5.12 -0.95
C SER A 35 17.63 5.07 -2.46
N LEU A 36 17.69 6.21 -3.12
CA LEU A 36 17.65 6.40 -4.57
C LEU A 36 18.91 7.15 -4.99
N GLY A 37 20.01 6.41 -5.20
CA GLY A 37 21.33 7.02 -5.33
C GLY A 37 21.71 7.78 -4.05
N ARG A 38 21.95 9.09 -4.16
CA ARG A 38 22.24 9.98 -3.02
C ARG A 38 20.98 10.52 -2.32
N LEU A 39 19.80 10.30 -2.90
CA LEU A 39 18.54 10.78 -2.35
C LEU A 39 17.89 9.76 -1.43
N LYS A 40 17.05 10.26 -0.52
CA LYS A 40 16.18 9.44 0.32
C LYS A 40 14.74 9.54 -0.15
N VAL A 41 14.04 8.41 -0.16
CA VAL A 41 12.64 8.30 -0.60
C VAL A 41 11.86 7.46 0.41
N LEU A 42 10.54 7.67 0.47
CA LEU A 42 9.64 6.93 1.35
C LEU A 42 9.57 5.46 0.93
N GLY A 43 9.50 5.19 -0.37
CA GLY A 43 9.38 3.85 -0.92
C GLY A 43 10.04 3.73 -2.29
N LYS A 44 10.57 2.53 -2.60
CA LYS A 44 11.10 2.17 -3.91
C LYS A 44 10.59 0.78 -4.27
N GLY A 45 9.61 0.73 -5.16
CA GLY A 45 9.01 -0.51 -5.64
C GLY A 45 9.38 -0.84 -7.08
N LYS A 46 8.70 -1.85 -7.63
CA LYS A 46 8.85 -2.26 -9.04
C LYS A 46 8.21 -1.26 -10.00
N THR A 47 7.08 -0.66 -9.63
CA THR A 47 6.29 0.21 -10.52
C THR A 47 6.43 1.70 -10.19
N GLY A 48 6.93 2.07 -9.02
CA GLY A 48 7.03 3.47 -8.62
C GLY A 48 8.07 3.78 -7.55
N ILE A 49 8.40 5.06 -7.46
CA ILE A 49 9.15 5.70 -6.36
C ILE A 49 8.15 6.52 -5.55
N VAL A 50 8.15 6.39 -4.23
CA VAL A 50 7.28 7.17 -3.35
C VAL A 50 8.10 8.22 -2.64
N VAL A 51 7.74 9.49 -2.82
CA VAL A 51 8.41 10.66 -2.24
C VAL A 51 7.45 11.45 -1.36
N LEU A 52 7.98 12.30 -0.49
CA LEU A 52 7.19 13.25 0.29
C LEU A 52 7.16 14.59 -0.44
N VAL A 53 5.98 15.21 -0.55
CA VAL A 53 5.77 16.54 -1.15
C VAL A 53 5.01 17.45 -0.17
N GLU A 54 5.01 18.75 -0.42
CA GLU A 54 4.20 19.70 0.37
C GLU A 54 2.70 19.54 0.08
N PRO A 55 1.81 19.82 1.06
CA PRO A 55 2.07 20.06 2.47
C PRO A 55 2.04 18.74 3.27
N TYR A 56 3.05 17.87 3.10
CA TYR A 56 3.16 16.54 3.73
C TYR A 56 2.22 15.47 3.16
N LYS A 57 2.27 15.28 1.84
CA LYS A 57 1.60 14.18 1.13
C LYS A 57 2.61 13.21 0.54
N ALA A 58 2.21 11.96 0.38
CA ALA A 58 3.00 10.96 -0.33
C ALA A 58 2.67 11.02 -1.83
N LEU A 59 3.68 11.14 -2.67
CA LEU A 59 3.55 11.11 -4.12
C LEU A 59 4.25 9.86 -4.65
N LYS A 60 3.48 8.92 -5.19
CA LYS A 60 4.02 7.79 -5.96
C LYS A 60 4.24 8.27 -7.39
N ILE A 61 5.46 8.20 -7.88
CA ILE A 61 5.87 8.52 -9.25
C ILE A 61 6.13 7.21 -9.97
N ARG A 62 5.54 7.02 -11.16
CA ARG A 62 5.74 5.81 -11.96
C ARG A 62 7.19 5.72 -12.39
N ARG A 63 7.77 4.53 -12.27
CA ARG A 63 9.09 4.27 -12.83
C ARG A 63 9.02 4.20 -14.34
N THR A 64 10.03 4.73 -15.01
CA THR A 64 10.10 4.73 -16.48
C THR A 64 10.31 3.34 -17.07
N ASP A 65 10.83 2.40 -16.27
CA ASP A 65 10.96 0.98 -16.61
C ASP A 65 9.81 0.10 -16.05
N ALA A 66 8.75 0.71 -15.52
CA ALA A 66 7.61 -0.03 -15.03
C ALA A 66 6.93 -0.79 -16.19
N PRO A 67 6.57 -2.08 -16.02
CA PRO A 67 5.86 -2.84 -17.06
C PRO A 67 4.44 -2.33 -17.31
N LYS A 68 3.90 -1.51 -16.40
CA LYS A 68 2.61 -0.87 -16.54
C LYS A 68 2.77 0.52 -17.13
N GLU A 69 1.90 0.84 -18.07
CA GLU A 69 1.88 2.12 -18.77
C GLU A 69 1.22 3.25 -17.96
N THR A 70 0.46 2.91 -16.92
CA THR A 70 -0.30 3.86 -16.10
C THR A 70 -0.43 3.41 -14.64
N LEU A 71 -0.46 4.39 -13.72
CA LEU A 71 -0.79 4.20 -12.30
C LEU A 71 -2.28 4.38 -11.98
N GLU A 72 -3.11 4.79 -12.94
CA GLU A 72 -4.54 5.04 -12.69
C GLU A 72 -5.29 3.81 -12.17
N ILE A 73 -4.94 2.61 -12.66
CA ILE A 73 -5.59 1.36 -12.22
C ILE A 73 -5.30 1.12 -10.74
N GLU A 74 -4.06 1.37 -10.30
CA GLU A 74 -3.68 1.26 -8.89
C GLU A 74 -4.44 2.29 -8.06
N ALA A 75 -4.51 3.55 -8.50
CA ALA A 75 -5.25 4.60 -7.80
C ALA A 75 -6.74 4.25 -7.65
N LYS A 76 -7.38 3.76 -8.73
CA LYS A 76 -8.78 3.32 -8.72
C LYS A 76 -9.00 2.13 -7.76
N MET A 77 -8.06 1.18 -7.70
CA MET A 77 -8.12 0.07 -6.74
C MET A 77 -7.98 0.54 -5.30
N GLN A 78 -7.09 1.50 -5.03
CA GLN A 78 -6.91 2.10 -3.71
C GLN A 78 -8.14 2.91 -3.27
N ILE A 79 -8.74 3.69 -4.18
CA ILE A 79 -10.00 4.41 -3.93
C ILE A 79 -11.12 3.43 -3.62
N LYS A 80 -11.24 2.34 -4.40
CA LYS A 80 -12.25 1.30 -4.15
C LYS A 80 -12.04 0.60 -2.81
N ALA A 81 -10.79 0.37 -2.40
CA ALA A 81 -10.47 -0.19 -1.09
C ALA A 81 -10.97 0.69 0.07
N GLY A 82 -11.02 2.01 -0.15
CA GLY A 82 -11.58 2.98 0.78
C GLY A 82 -10.60 3.43 1.86
N GLU A 83 -10.84 4.63 2.38
CA GLU A 83 -9.96 5.29 3.36
C GLU A 83 -9.90 4.52 4.67
N GLU A 84 -10.90 3.72 5.01
CA GLU A 84 -10.89 2.87 6.19
C GLU A 84 -9.88 1.71 6.10
N VAL A 85 -9.29 1.45 4.93
CA VAL A 85 -8.26 0.42 4.71
C VAL A 85 -6.96 1.02 4.19
N ALA A 86 -7.05 1.96 3.25
CA ALA A 86 -5.92 2.49 2.50
C ALA A 86 -5.66 3.97 2.83
N PRO A 87 -4.47 4.52 2.51
CA PRO A 87 -4.25 5.95 2.51
C PRO A 87 -5.23 6.65 1.55
N ARG A 88 -5.75 7.81 1.94
CA ARG A 88 -6.62 8.60 1.05
C ARG A 88 -5.89 9.01 -0.22
N VAL A 89 -6.50 8.78 -1.39
CA VAL A 89 -6.02 9.33 -2.67
C VAL A 89 -6.59 10.73 -2.85
N TYR A 90 -5.73 11.72 -3.10
CA TYR A 90 -6.14 13.10 -3.36
C TYR A 90 -6.24 13.40 -4.85
N ASP A 91 -5.32 12.86 -5.64
CA ASP A 91 -5.26 13.06 -7.08
C ASP A 91 -4.41 11.95 -7.72
N TYR A 92 -4.58 11.68 -9.01
CA TYR A 92 -3.77 10.72 -9.74
C TYR A 92 -3.79 11.00 -11.24
N GLY A 93 -2.73 10.56 -11.92
CA GLY A 93 -2.60 10.60 -13.36
C GLY A 93 -1.98 9.32 -13.91
N LYS A 94 -1.52 9.38 -15.16
CA LYS A 94 -0.83 8.26 -15.80
C LYS A 94 0.45 7.92 -15.05
N ASN A 95 1.22 8.94 -14.66
CA ASN A 95 2.54 8.73 -14.06
C ASN A 95 2.60 9.05 -12.55
N PHE A 96 1.49 9.38 -11.89
CA PHE A 96 1.53 9.68 -10.45
C PHE A 96 0.27 9.28 -9.67
N ILE A 97 0.44 9.12 -8.36
CA ILE A 97 -0.65 9.05 -7.37
C ILE A 97 -0.25 9.94 -6.19
N LEU A 98 -1.04 10.97 -5.92
CA LEU A 98 -0.93 11.79 -4.71
C LEU A 98 -1.85 11.22 -3.63
N MET A 99 -1.30 10.87 -2.47
CA MET A 99 -2.04 10.23 -1.38
C MET A 99 -1.60 10.72 0.00
N GLU A 100 -2.39 10.37 1.01
CA GLU A 100 -2.11 10.61 2.43
C GLU A 100 -0.71 10.07 2.79
N TYR A 101 0.09 10.92 3.44
CA TYR A 101 1.34 10.48 4.02
C TYR A 101 1.08 9.83 5.38
N ILE A 102 1.30 8.52 5.46
CA ILE A 102 1.15 7.78 6.71
C ILE A 102 2.41 7.95 7.56
N ARG A 103 2.31 8.76 8.62
CA ARG A 103 3.36 8.89 9.64
C ARG A 103 3.33 7.68 10.58
N GLY A 104 3.78 6.54 10.07
CA GLY A 104 3.84 5.28 10.79
C GLY A 104 5.14 4.52 10.52
N ARG A 105 5.18 3.29 11.01
CA ARG A 105 6.23 2.32 10.72
C ARG A 105 5.67 1.17 9.89
N ASN A 106 6.55 0.45 9.22
CA ASN A 106 6.17 -0.83 8.63
C ASN A 106 5.72 -1.82 9.72
N LEU A 107 4.82 -2.73 9.33
CA LEU A 107 4.44 -3.88 10.14
C LEU A 107 5.67 -4.76 10.41
N THR A 108 5.81 -5.21 11.65
CA THR A 108 6.87 -6.09 12.11
C THR A 108 6.33 -7.50 12.35
N LYS A 109 7.19 -8.45 12.73
CA LYS A 109 6.77 -9.81 13.09
C LYS A 109 6.06 -9.88 14.45
N ASN A 110 6.40 -8.95 15.35
CA ASN A 110 5.96 -8.97 16.74
C ASN A 110 5.09 -7.74 16.98
N GLU A 111 3.82 -7.87 16.61
CA GLU A 111 2.81 -6.83 16.82
C GLU A 111 1.95 -7.14 18.03
N THR A 112 1.33 -6.10 18.60
CA THR A 112 0.36 -6.31 19.68
C THR A 112 -0.90 -7.00 19.17
N ARG A 113 -1.66 -7.58 20.10
CA ARG A 113 -2.98 -8.17 19.80
C ARG A 113 -3.87 -7.17 19.05
N GLU A 114 -3.90 -5.93 19.50
CA GLU A 114 -4.74 -4.86 18.96
C GLU A 114 -4.37 -4.55 17.51
N THR A 115 -3.07 -4.43 17.20
CA THR A 115 -2.60 -4.19 15.83
C THR A 115 -2.92 -5.36 14.90
N ILE A 116 -2.80 -6.60 15.38
CA ILE A 116 -3.15 -7.79 14.59
C ILE A 116 -4.65 -7.84 14.31
N ILE A 117 -5.48 -7.58 15.32
CA ILE A 117 -6.95 -7.53 15.17
C ILE A 117 -7.33 -6.43 14.17
N ASP A 118 -6.75 -5.23 14.28
CA ASP A 118 -7.02 -4.14 13.34
C ASP A 118 -6.65 -4.55 11.91
N LEU A 119 -5.46 -5.11 11.69
CA LEU A 119 -5.03 -5.56 10.36
C LEU A 119 -5.97 -6.63 9.78
N LEU A 120 -6.41 -7.59 10.58
CA LEU A 120 -7.36 -8.61 10.15
C LEU A 120 -8.71 -7.98 9.76
N LYS A 121 -9.18 -6.96 10.49
CA LYS A 121 -10.38 -6.18 10.12
C LYS A 121 -10.19 -5.45 8.80
N ARG A 122 -9.04 -4.82 8.56
CA ARG A 122 -8.73 -4.16 7.27
C ARG A 122 -8.74 -5.16 6.11
N ALA A 123 -8.13 -6.33 6.31
CA ALA A 123 -8.15 -7.40 5.32
C ALA A 123 -9.57 -7.94 5.06
N ARG A 124 -10.40 -8.03 6.10
CA ARG A 124 -11.81 -8.44 5.98
C ARG A 124 -12.64 -7.43 5.18
N ILE A 125 -12.46 -6.14 5.41
CA ILE A 125 -13.12 -5.09 4.62
C ILE A 125 -12.76 -5.19 3.13
N LEU A 126 -11.49 -5.46 2.81
CA LEU A 126 -11.10 -5.73 1.41
C LEU A 126 -11.84 -6.95 0.84
N GLU A 127 -12.03 -8.00 1.64
CA GLU A 127 -12.77 -9.18 1.20
C GLU A 127 -14.23 -8.85 0.88
N GLU A 128 -14.89 -8.05 1.73
CA GLU A 128 -16.27 -7.58 1.55
C GLU A 128 -16.42 -6.67 0.33
N LYS A 129 -15.36 -5.95 -0.04
CA LYS A 129 -15.30 -5.13 -1.26
C LYS A 129 -14.87 -5.91 -2.51
N PHE A 130 -14.75 -7.23 -2.42
CA PHE A 130 -14.32 -8.12 -3.50
C PHE A 130 -12.90 -7.82 -4.01
N ILE A 131 -12.04 -7.25 -3.18
CA ILE A 131 -10.66 -6.90 -3.52
C ILE A 131 -9.73 -7.96 -2.93
N GLU A 132 -8.94 -8.60 -3.78
CA GLU A 132 -7.82 -9.42 -3.35
C GLU A 132 -6.50 -8.65 -3.47
N HIS A 133 -5.81 -8.46 -2.36
CA HIS A 133 -4.45 -7.93 -2.32
C HIS A 133 -3.45 -9.10 -2.36
N LYS A 134 -2.60 -9.16 -3.40
CA LYS A 134 -1.72 -10.33 -3.59
C LYS A 134 -0.54 -10.35 -2.63
N GLU A 135 -0.03 -9.17 -2.26
CA GLU A 135 1.17 -9.02 -1.42
C GLU A 135 0.94 -9.17 0.09
N LEU A 136 -0.30 -9.42 0.56
CA LEU A 136 -0.56 -9.66 2.00
C LEU A 136 0.02 -10.99 2.53
N ARG A 137 0.65 -11.81 1.68
CA ARG A 137 1.45 -12.95 2.13
C ARG A 137 2.77 -12.51 2.81
N ARG A 138 3.25 -11.31 2.50
CA ARG A 138 4.47 -10.71 3.07
C ARG A 138 4.14 -9.27 3.47
N PRO A 139 3.33 -9.08 4.53
CA PRO A 139 2.71 -7.80 4.83
C PRO A 139 3.69 -6.73 5.34
N TRP A 140 4.90 -7.10 5.74
CA TRP A 140 5.92 -6.19 6.33
C TRP A 140 6.28 -4.99 5.45
N GLU A 141 6.20 -5.08 4.12
CA GLU A 141 6.48 -3.94 3.24
C GLU A 141 5.20 -3.24 2.74
N ASN A 142 4.03 -3.83 2.98
CA ASN A 142 2.75 -3.38 2.40
C ASN A 142 1.68 -3.04 3.45
N VAL A 143 2.08 -3.01 4.73
CA VAL A 143 1.24 -2.61 5.84
C VAL A 143 1.98 -1.58 6.68
N MET A 144 1.38 -0.41 6.83
CA MET A 144 1.84 0.65 7.72
C MET A 144 1.04 0.60 9.01
N VAL A 145 1.73 0.75 10.14
CA VAL A 145 1.17 0.79 11.49
C VAL A 145 1.39 2.18 12.06
N THR A 146 0.30 2.81 12.50
CA THR A 146 0.32 4.05 13.30
C THR A 146 -0.13 3.74 14.72
N ASN A 147 -0.14 4.75 15.59
CA ASN A 147 -0.68 4.61 16.94
C ASN A 147 -2.20 4.37 16.95
N SER A 148 -2.91 4.68 15.87
CA SER A 148 -4.37 4.58 15.80
C SER A 148 -4.85 3.33 15.08
N ARG A 149 -4.21 2.94 13.97
CA ARG A 149 -4.63 1.80 13.14
C ARG A 149 -3.57 1.36 12.15
N THR A 150 -3.90 0.31 11.41
CA THR A 150 -3.14 -0.18 10.26
C THR A 150 -3.70 0.35 8.94
N TYR A 151 -2.82 0.47 7.96
CA TYR A 151 -3.11 0.86 6.59
C TYR A 151 -2.48 -0.16 5.64
N ILE A 152 -3.24 -0.65 4.67
CA ILE A 152 -2.74 -1.51 3.59
C ILE A 152 -2.39 -0.62 2.40
N ILE A 153 -1.16 -0.77 1.88
CA ILE A 153 -0.60 0.05 0.80
C ILE A 153 -0.15 -0.82 -0.38
N ASP A 154 0.17 -0.17 -1.51
CA ASP A 154 0.63 -0.77 -2.78
C ASP A 154 -0.41 -1.68 -3.46
N TYR A 155 -1.44 -1.03 -4.04
CA TYR A 155 -2.54 -1.70 -4.74
C TYR A 155 -2.18 -2.14 -6.17
N ASP A 156 -0.91 -2.04 -6.57
CA ASP A 156 -0.45 -2.41 -7.91
C ASP A 156 -0.80 -3.86 -8.26
N SER A 157 -0.73 -4.75 -7.28
CA SER A 157 -1.03 -6.19 -7.47
C SER A 157 -2.49 -6.55 -7.20
N ALA A 158 -3.32 -5.60 -6.77
CA ALA A 158 -4.68 -5.85 -6.33
C ALA A 158 -5.59 -6.23 -7.50
N THR A 159 -6.52 -7.14 -7.27
CA THR A 159 -7.46 -7.64 -8.28
C THR A 159 -8.86 -7.81 -7.71
N ILE A 160 -9.89 -7.67 -8.54
CA ILE A 160 -11.25 -8.03 -8.15
C ILE A 160 -11.43 -9.55 -8.21
N LYS A 161 -12.01 -10.12 -7.14
CA LYS A 161 -12.35 -11.55 -7.06
C LYS A 161 -13.66 -11.71 -6.30
N GLU A 162 -14.45 -12.70 -6.71
CA GLU A 162 -15.68 -13.10 -5.99
C GLU A 162 -15.39 -13.58 -4.56
N LYS A 163 -14.29 -14.33 -4.38
CA LYS A 163 -13.87 -14.90 -3.09
C LYS A 163 -12.41 -14.57 -2.78
N PRO A 164 -12.10 -13.30 -2.45
CA PRO A 164 -10.76 -12.88 -2.05
C PRO A 164 -10.35 -13.56 -0.74
N ARG A 165 -9.05 -13.80 -0.55
CA ARG A 165 -8.52 -14.56 0.60
C ARG A 165 -7.49 -13.76 1.41
N ASN A 166 -7.75 -12.50 1.67
CA ASN A 166 -6.81 -11.60 2.37
C ASN A 166 -6.58 -12.02 3.82
N VAL A 167 -7.65 -12.30 4.57
CA VAL A 167 -7.58 -12.76 5.97
C VAL A 167 -6.87 -14.10 6.03
N THR A 168 -7.22 -15.02 5.12
CA THR A 168 -6.59 -16.34 5.02
C THR A 168 -5.07 -16.24 4.76
N LYS A 169 -4.63 -15.30 3.91
CA LYS A 169 -3.20 -15.07 3.64
C LYS A 169 -2.45 -14.59 4.87
N LEU A 170 -3.02 -13.66 5.63
CA LEU A 170 -2.42 -13.16 6.87
C LEU A 170 -2.33 -14.27 7.92
N LEU A 171 -3.41 -15.03 8.14
CA LEU A 171 -3.40 -16.14 9.10
C LEU A 171 -2.32 -17.18 8.75
N SER A 172 -2.26 -17.59 7.49
CA SER A 172 -1.35 -18.66 7.06
C SER A 172 0.12 -18.25 6.93
N ASN A 173 0.42 -17.04 6.44
CA ASN A 173 1.79 -16.62 6.09
C ASN A 173 2.41 -15.65 7.09
N TYR A 174 1.59 -14.88 7.81
CA TYR A 174 2.07 -13.91 8.80
C TYR A 174 1.94 -14.46 10.22
N LEU A 175 0.75 -14.97 10.59
CA LEU A 175 0.47 -15.44 11.95
C LEU A 175 0.79 -16.93 12.18
N ASN A 176 1.17 -17.66 11.13
CA ASN A 176 1.41 -19.12 11.18
C ASN A 176 0.23 -19.96 11.70
N ARG A 177 -1.01 -19.46 11.60
CA ARG A 177 -2.26 -20.14 12.00
C ARG A 177 -2.95 -20.78 10.81
N ARG A 178 -2.32 -21.80 10.23
CA ARG A 178 -2.87 -22.54 9.07
C ARG A 178 -4.18 -23.27 9.42
N ASP A 179 -4.28 -23.75 10.65
CA ASP A 179 -5.50 -24.35 11.21
C ASP A 179 -6.71 -23.41 11.08
N LEU A 180 -6.57 -22.17 11.55
CA LEU A 180 -7.64 -21.16 11.48
C LEU A 180 -7.87 -20.69 10.04
N ALA A 181 -6.80 -20.55 9.26
CA ALA A 181 -6.89 -20.15 7.86
C ALA A 181 -7.76 -21.12 7.05
N VAL A 182 -7.60 -22.43 7.25
CA VAL A 182 -8.41 -23.46 6.56
C VAL A 182 -9.88 -23.36 6.98
N LYS A 183 -10.16 -23.37 8.30
CA LYS A 183 -11.53 -23.27 8.83
C LYS A 183 -12.26 -22.03 8.31
N TYR A 184 -11.61 -20.87 8.39
CA TYR A 184 -12.17 -19.61 7.90
C TYR A 184 -12.41 -19.64 6.38
N SER A 185 -11.46 -20.17 5.60
CA SER A 185 -11.60 -20.23 4.13
C SER A 185 -12.73 -21.16 3.64
N LYS A 186 -13.15 -22.11 4.48
CA LYS A 186 -14.26 -23.03 4.25
C LYS A 186 -15.57 -22.56 4.88
N SER A 187 -15.58 -21.38 5.51
CA SER A 187 -16.72 -20.85 6.27
C SER A 187 -17.15 -21.76 7.43
N GLU A 188 -16.24 -22.56 7.98
CA GLU A 188 -16.50 -23.40 9.17
C GLU A 188 -16.53 -22.57 10.46
N ILE A 189 -15.93 -21.37 10.45
CA ILE A 189 -15.95 -20.40 11.55
C ILE A 189 -16.21 -18.99 11.01
N THR A 190 -16.90 -18.17 11.80
CA THR A 190 -17.08 -16.73 11.50
C THR A 190 -15.80 -15.94 11.78
N PHE A 191 -15.78 -14.66 11.37
CA PHE A 191 -14.67 -13.77 11.66
C PHE A 191 -14.53 -13.51 13.17
N GLU A 192 -15.64 -13.42 13.91
CA GLU A 192 -15.67 -13.22 15.37
C GLU A 192 -15.16 -14.47 16.10
N GLN A 193 -15.58 -15.66 15.66
CA GLN A 193 -15.08 -16.93 16.17
C GLN A 193 -13.58 -17.10 15.88
N LEU A 194 -13.11 -16.66 14.71
CA LEU A 194 -11.69 -16.62 14.37
C LEU A 194 -10.90 -15.74 15.35
N LEU A 195 -11.35 -14.51 15.59
CA LEU A 195 -10.66 -13.60 16.52
C LEU A 195 -10.62 -14.15 17.95
N SER A 196 -11.68 -14.83 18.39
CA SER A 196 -11.77 -15.45 19.71
C SER A 196 -10.89 -16.70 19.88
N GLN A 197 -10.52 -17.39 18.78
CA GLN A 197 -9.60 -18.53 18.81
C GLN A 197 -8.13 -18.14 18.59
N LEU A 198 -7.89 -16.89 18.16
CA LEU A 198 -6.55 -16.37 17.93
C LEU A 198 -5.90 -15.86 19.23
N PHE A 199 -6.71 -15.40 20.18
CA PHE A 199 -6.31 -14.77 21.44
C PHE A 199 -7.26 -15.11 22.58
#